data_AF-A0A381Y1T6-F1
#
_entry.id   AF-A0A381Y1T6-F1
#
_cell.length_a   1.000
_cell.length_b   1.000
_cell.length_c   1.000
_cell.angle_alpha   90.00
_cell.angle_beta   90.00
_cell.angle_gamma   90.00
#
_symmetry.space_group_name_H-M   'P 1'
#
loop_
_entity.id
_entity.type
_entity.pdbx_description
1 polymer ?
#
loop_
_entity_poly.entity_id
_entity_poly.type
_entity_poly.pdbx_seq_one_letter_code
_entity_poly.pdbx_strand_id
1 'polypeptide(L)'
;QKLEADLDWKALEHFLASCQNLPGRSDNPNLSHAAEDRGGFIYHPGESKAGEIVDEQTRRVALRSYGSISYAGMMSFAYARVGRDDERVKAVINWLGRNYTLEENPGMGSEGVYYYYHLMAKALRAQGVKQLDGPGGKTIDWRRELAAKLISLQKEDGSWQNPTKRWMEGDPNLTTAYVLMALALIERD
;
A
#
# COMPACT_ATOMS: atom_id res chain seq x y z
N GLN A 1 -20.94 17.88 8.38
CA GLN A 1 -22.30 17.28 8.40
C GLN A 1 -22.24 16.08 9.34
N LYS A 2 -23.11 16.01 10.36
CA LYS A 2 -23.21 14.80 11.19
C LYS A 2 -23.90 13.76 10.30
N LEU A 3 -23.28 12.61 10.06
CA LEU A 3 -23.90 11.56 9.25
C LEU A 3 -25.23 11.16 9.91
N GLU A 4 -26.29 10.97 9.11
CA GLU A 4 -27.63 10.60 9.60
C GLU A 4 -27.65 9.19 10.23
N ALA A 5 -26.67 8.36 9.87
CA ALA A 5 -26.35 7.09 10.51
C ALA A 5 -24.82 6.93 10.57
N ASP A 6 -24.32 6.24 11.60
CA ASP A 6 -22.88 5.93 11.69
C ASP A 6 -22.49 4.85 10.65
N LEU A 7 -21.19 4.69 10.42
CA LEU A 7 -20.67 3.62 9.57
C LEU A 7 -20.93 2.25 10.20
N ASP A 8 -21.14 1.22 9.37
CA ASP A 8 -21.10 -0.16 9.85
C ASP A 8 -19.65 -0.58 10.12
N TRP A 9 -19.18 -0.24 11.32
CA TRP A 9 -17.83 -0.50 11.78
C TRP A 9 -17.48 -2.00 11.80
N LYS A 10 -18.46 -2.87 12.04
CA LYS A 10 -18.25 -4.32 12.03
C LYS A 10 -18.03 -4.83 10.61
N ALA A 11 -18.83 -4.35 9.66
CA ALA A 11 -18.64 -4.67 8.25
C ALA A 11 -17.28 -4.15 7.72
N LEU A 12 -16.89 -2.93 8.12
CA LEU A 12 -15.57 -2.38 7.78
C LEU A 12 -14.43 -3.24 8.32
N GLU A 13 -14.50 -3.63 9.60
CA GLU A 13 -13.50 -4.49 10.21
C GLU A 13 -13.42 -5.85 9.52
N HIS A 14 -14.57 -6.48 9.26
CA HIS A 14 -14.63 -7.75 8.55
C HIS A 14 -14.06 -7.65 7.13
N PHE A 15 -14.36 -6.57 6.41
CA PHE A 15 -13.83 -6.32 5.09
C PHE A 15 -12.31 -6.20 5.11
N LEU A 16 -11.75 -5.36 5.99
CA LEU A 16 -10.30 -5.19 6.10
C LEU A 16 -9.58 -6.48 6.52
N ALA A 17 -10.15 -7.23 7.46
CA ALA A 17 -9.61 -8.53 7.86
C ALA A 17 -9.63 -9.53 6.70
N SER A 18 -10.61 -9.43 5.80
CA SER A 18 -10.73 -10.28 4.62
C SER A 18 -9.83 -9.85 3.45
N CYS A 19 -9.14 -8.71 3.56
CA CYS A 19 -8.18 -8.23 2.56
C CYS A 19 -6.73 -8.32 3.03
N GLN A 20 -6.47 -8.45 4.32
CA GLN A 20 -5.12 -8.50 4.84
C GLN A 20 -4.62 -9.94 4.88
N ASN A 21 -3.44 -10.21 4.32
CA ASN A 21 -2.74 -11.50 4.46
C ASN A 21 -2.18 -11.65 5.88
N LEU A 22 -3.10 -11.79 6.83
CA LEU A 22 -2.88 -11.99 8.25
C LEU A 22 -3.88 -13.05 8.74
N PRO A 23 -3.66 -14.32 8.37
CA PRO A 23 -4.63 -15.39 8.58
C PRO A 23 -4.99 -15.57 10.07
N GLY A 24 -6.21 -16.07 10.32
CA GLY A 24 -6.78 -16.21 11.67
C GLY A 24 -7.63 -15.02 12.13
N ARG A 25 -7.79 -13.98 11.30
CA ARG A 25 -8.67 -12.83 11.54
C ARG A 25 -9.90 -12.76 10.64
N SER A 26 -9.91 -13.57 9.59
CA SER A 26 -11.01 -13.70 8.64
C SER A 26 -11.09 -15.15 8.17
N ASP A 27 -12.28 -15.57 7.76
CA ASP A 27 -12.56 -16.87 7.15
C ASP A 27 -12.33 -16.86 5.62
N ASN A 28 -11.79 -15.77 5.05
CA ASN A 28 -11.44 -15.72 3.64
C ASN A 28 -10.38 -16.80 3.30
N PRO A 29 -10.72 -17.83 2.49
CA PRO A 29 -9.84 -18.95 2.22
C PRO A 29 -8.68 -18.61 1.27
N ASN A 30 -8.68 -17.42 0.67
CA ASN A 30 -7.66 -16.97 -0.28
C ASN A 30 -6.56 -16.11 0.36
N LEU A 31 -6.57 -15.95 1.69
CA LEU A 31 -5.49 -15.26 2.40
C LEU A 31 -4.23 -16.13 2.45
N SER A 32 -3.10 -15.52 2.13
CA SER A 32 -1.79 -16.18 2.10
C SER A 32 -1.22 -16.39 3.51
N HIS A 33 -0.72 -17.60 3.77
CA HIS A 33 0.09 -17.94 4.94
C HIS A 33 1.60 -17.79 4.67
N ALA A 34 1.98 -17.44 3.44
CA ALA A 34 3.38 -17.27 3.07
C ALA A 34 4.02 -16.09 3.83
N ALA A 35 5.29 -16.25 4.21
CA ALA A 35 6.01 -15.23 4.97
C ALA A 35 6.19 -13.93 4.17
N GLU A 36 6.30 -14.05 2.85
CA GLU A 36 6.49 -12.97 1.89
C GLU A 36 5.27 -12.04 1.86
N ASP A 37 4.06 -12.59 1.97
CA ASP A 37 2.79 -11.85 1.92
C ASP A 37 2.33 -11.36 3.30
N ARG A 38 2.86 -11.93 4.38
CA ARG A 38 2.33 -11.70 5.73
C ARG A 38 2.30 -10.21 6.12
N GLY A 39 1.09 -9.71 6.35
CA GLY A 39 0.78 -8.34 6.76
C GLY A 39 0.33 -7.42 5.61
N GLY A 40 0.66 -7.75 4.37
CA GLY A 40 0.25 -6.99 3.19
C GLY A 40 -1.22 -7.22 2.82
N PHE A 41 -1.68 -6.54 1.77
CA PHE A 41 -3.09 -6.58 1.35
C PHE A 41 -3.29 -7.06 -0.09
N ILE A 42 -4.44 -7.70 -0.30
CA ILE A 42 -5.06 -8.00 -1.59
C ILE A 42 -6.07 -6.90 -1.96
N TYR A 43 -6.47 -6.81 -3.23
CA TYR A 43 -7.30 -5.72 -3.75
C TYR A 43 -8.68 -5.65 -3.08
N HIS A 44 -9.37 -6.79 -3.03
CA HIS A 44 -10.59 -7.01 -2.27
C HIS A 44 -10.73 -8.52 -2.01
N PRO A 45 -11.70 -8.97 -1.18
CA PRO A 45 -11.86 -10.40 -0.93
C PRO A 45 -12.04 -11.15 -2.26
N GLY A 46 -11.21 -12.17 -2.49
CA GLY A 46 -11.21 -12.97 -3.71
C GLY A 46 -10.42 -12.40 -4.90
N GLU A 47 -9.74 -11.25 -4.78
CA GLU A 47 -8.92 -10.72 -5.88
C GLU A 47 -7.61 -10.06 -5.43
N SER A 48 -6.52 -10.41 -6.11
CA SER A 48 -5.27 -9.63 -6.11
C SER A 48 -4.81 -9.40 -7.54
N LYS A 49 -4.31 -8.20 -7.82
CA LYS A 49 -3.72 -7.89 -9.13
C LYS A 49 -2.28 -8.38 -9.27
N ALA A 50 -1.64 -8.78 -8.16
CA ALA A 50 -0.29 -9.35 -8.14
C ALA A 50 -0.25 -10.87 -8.35
N GLY A 51 -1.42 -11.48 -8.59
CA GLY A 51 -1.56 -12.88 -8.90
C GLY A 51 -1.70 -13.78 -7.66
N GLU A 52 -1.47 -15.06 -7.90
CA GLU A 52 -1.78 -16.16 -7.01
C GLU A 52 -0.53 -16.98 -6.66
N ILE A 53 -0.57 -17.67 -5.52
CA ILE A 53 0.39 -18.70 -5.12
C ILE A 53 -0.34 -19.94 -4.64
N VAL A 54 0.35 -21.09 -4.67
CA VAL A 54 -0.11 -22.27 -3.94
C VAL A 54 0.39 -22.15 -2.51
N ASP A 55 -0.55 -22.01 -1.57
CA ASP A 55 -0.24 -21.91 -0.15
C ASP A 55 0.29 -23.26 0.37
N GLU A 56 1.48 -23.24 0.97
CA GLU A 56 2.14 -24.49 1.40
C GLU A 56 1.41 -25.16 2.58
N GLN A 57 0.78 -24.37 3.45
CA GLN A 57 0.11 -24.87 4.66
C GLN A 57 -1.26 -25.48 4.34
N THR A 58 -2.04 -24.79 3.52
CA THR A 58 -3.42 -25.16 3.20
C THR A 58 -3.55 -25.95 1.89
N ARG A 59 -2.51 -25.93 1.05
CA ARG A 59 -2.49 -26.51 -0.31
C ARG A 59 -3.54 -25.89 -1.25
N ARG A 60 -4.05 -24.71 -0.92
CA ARG A 60 -5.05 -23.97 -1.72
C ARG A 60 -4.41 -22.80 -2.45
N VAL A 61 -5.16 -22.23 -3.39
CA VAL A 61 -4.79 -20.97 -4.04
C VAL A 61 -4.96 -19.82 -3.04
N ALA A 62 -3.87 -19.10 -2.80
CA ALA A 62 -3.85 -17.87 -2.04
C ALA A 62 -3.42 -16.67 -2.90
N LEU A 63 -3.80 -15.47 -2.48
CA LEU A 63 -3.64 -14.24 -3.22
C LEU A 63 -2.46 -13.43 -2.67
N ARG A 64 -1.59 -12.96 -3.58
CA ARG A 64 -0.37 -12.24 -3.20
C ARG A 64 -0.67 -10.83 -2.73
N SER A 65 0.09 -10.37 -1.76
CA SER A 65 0.09 -8.96 -1.36
C SER A 65 0.87 -8.10 -2.35
N TYR A 66 0.50 -6.82 -2.44
CA TYR A 66 1.22 -5.87 -3.28
C TYR A 66 1.23 -4.44 -2.74
N GLY A 67 2.17 -3.64 -3.23
CA GLY A 67 2.56 -2.37 -2.63
C GLY A 67 1.44 -1.36 -2.48
N SER A 68 0.85 -0.96 -3.61
CA SER A 68 -0.16 0.12 -3.62
C SER A 68 -1.35 -0.21 -2.73
N ILE A 69 -1.82 -1.46 -2.75
CA ILE A 69 -2.96 -1.84 -1.92
C ILE A 69 -2.60 -2.09 -0.46
N SER A 70 -1.36 -2.48 -0.16
CA SER A 70 -0.90 -2.51 1.23
C SER A 70 -0.89 -1.10 1.85
N TYR A 71 -0.49 -0.08 1.09
CA TYR A 71 -0.66 1.31 1.51
C TYR A 71 -2.14 1.73 1.59
N ALA A 72 -2.99 1.29 0.66
CA ALA A 72 -4.43 1.56 0.72
C ALA A 72 -5.08 0.96 1.98
N GLY A 73 -4.78 -0.29 2.31
CA GLY A 73 -5.26 -0.97 3.52
C GLY A 73 -4.79 -0.26 4.80
N MET A 74 -3.52 0.15 4.84
CA MET A 74 -2.99 0.95 5.95
C MET A 74 -3.70 2.30 6.11
N MET A 75 -4.02 2.97 5.00
CA MET A 75 -4.80 4.20 4.98
C MET A 75 -6.24 3.99 5.45
N SER A 76 -6.87 2.86 5.08
CA SER A 76 -8.20 2.49 5.58
C SER A 76 -8.22 2.35 7.10
N PHE A 77 -7.18 1.75 7.71
CA PHE A 77 -7.06 1.73 9.18
C PHE A 77 -6.99 3.12 9.80
N ALA A 78 -6.25 4.06 9.17
CA ALA A 78 -6.15 5.42 9.69
C ALA A 78 -7.52 6.13 9.69
N TYR A 79 -8.27 6.01 8.60
CA TYR A 79 -9.64 6.54 8.51
C TYR A 79 -10.62 5.79 9.43
N ALA A 80 -10.36 4.51 9.69
CA ALA A 80 -11.10 3.73 10.66
C ALA A 80 -10.73 4.02 12.13
N ARG A 81 -9.84 4.99 12.38
CA ARG A 81 -9.34 5.35 13.71
C ARG A 81 -8.63 4.20 14.43
N VAL A 82 -8.05 3.28 13.67
CA VAL A 82 -7.18 2.20 14.17
C VAL A 82 -5.74 2.69 14.16
N GLY A 83 -5.18 2.85 15.35
CA GLY A 83 -3.84 3.43 15.56
C GLY A 83 -2.69 2.45 15.30
N ARG A 84 -1.48 3.00 15.26
CA ARG A 84 -0.22 2.30 14.94
C ARG A 84 0.13 1.15 15.89
N ASP A 85 -0.39 1.19 17.12
CA ASP A 85 -0.11 0.15 18.12
C ASP A 85 -0.93 -1.13 17.89
N ASP A 86 -1.94 -1.08 17.02
CA ASP A 86 -2.73 -2.24 16.61
C ASP A 86 -1.86 -3.21 15.79
N GLU A 87 -1.92 -4.50 16.13
CA GLU A 87 -1.15 -5.56 15.47
C GLU A 87 -1.39 -5.63 13.95
N ARG A 88 -2.58 -5.28 13.47
CA ARG A 88 -2.90 -5.22 12.03
C ARG A 88 -2.12 -4.11 11.33
N VAL A 89 -2.00 -2.95 11.99
CA VAL A 89 -1.27 -1.79 11.46
C VAL A 89 0.24 -2.05 11.51
N LYS A 90 0.75 -2.62 12.61
CA LYS A 90 2.14 -3.09 12.70
C LYS A 90 2.48 -4.09 11.60
N ALA A 91 1.61 -5.06 11.34
CA ALA A 91 1.84 -6.09 10.33
C ALA A 91 2.01 -5.49 8.93
N VAL A 92 1.15 -4.54 8.53
CA VAL A 92 1.27 -3.89 7.21
C VAL A 92 2.48 -2.94 7.15
N ILE A 93 2.80 -2.20 8.22
CA ILE A 93 4.01 -1.38 8.29
C ILE A 93 5.27 -2.25 8.10
N ASN A 94 5.33 -3.39 8.79
CA ASN A 94 6.45 -4.33 8.67
C ASN A 94 6.55 -4.94 7.27
N TRP A 95 5.42 -5.26 6.64
CA TRP A 95 5.40 -5.75 5.26
C TRP A 95 5.92 -4.68 4.29
N LEU A 96 5.47 -3.43 4.44
CA LEU A 96 5.88 -2.30 3.62
C LEU A 96 7.35 -1.94 3.80
N GLY A 97 7.89 -2.03 5.02
CA GLY A 97 9.31 -1.84 5.29
C GLY A 97 10.19 -2.93 4.66
N ARG A 98 9.81 -4.21 4.83
CA ARG A 98 10.52 -5.35 4.24
C ARG A 98 10.51 -5.34 2.71
N ASN A 99 9.40 -4.91 2.11
CA ASN A 99 9.23 -4.83 0.65
C ASN A 99 9.46 -3.41 0.12
N TYR A 100 10.12 -2.55 0.88
CA TYR A 100 10.32 -1.17 0.48
C TYR A 100 11.18 -1.10 -0.78
N THR A 101 10.65 -0.42 -1.79
CA THR A 101 11.36 -0.07 -3.02
C THR A 101 10.70 1.15 -3.64
N LEU A 102 11.49 1.87 -4.44
CA LEU A 102 11.05 2.96 -5.31
C LEU A 102 11.31 2.65 -6.79
N GLU A 103 11.57 1.39 -7.13
CA GLU A 103 11.80 0.95 -8.52
C GLU A 103 10.57 0.28 -9.13
N GLU A 104 9.66 -0.23 -8.29
CA GLU A 104 8.42 -0.85 -8.71
C GLU A 104 7.30 -0.58 -7.70
N ASN A 105 6.08 -0.92 -8.09
CA ASN A 105 5.00 -1.23 -7.16
C ASN A 105 5.18 -2.71 -6.76
N PRO A 106 5.60 -3.03 -5.50
CA PRO A 106 5.92 -4.39 -5.09
C PRO A 106 4.88 -5.43 -5.54
N GLY A 107 5.29 -6.42 -6.33
CA GLY A 107 4.41 -7.47 -6.88
C GLY A 107 3.67 -7.11 -8.17
N MET A 108 3.86 -5.89 -8.68
CA MET A 108 3.19 -5.36 -9.89
C MET A 108 4.17 -4.77 -10.92
N GLY A 109 5.48 -4.72 -10.62
CA GLY A 109 6.45 -4.07 -11.49
C GLY A 109 6.14 -2.59 -11.68
N SER A 110 6.21 -2.11 -12.91
CA SER A 110 5.89 -0.71 -13.23
C SER A 110 4.39 -0.40 -13.21
N GLU A 111 3.49 -1.38 -13.11
CA GLU A 111 2.05 -1.13 -13.18
C GLU A 111 1.53 -0.38 -11.94
N GLY A 112 0.98 0.82 -12.15
CA GLY A 112 0.41 1.61 -11.05
C GLY A 112 1.47 2.22 -10.12
N VAL A 113 2.71 2.42 -10.60
CA VAL A 113 3.83 2.85 -9.76
C VAL A 113 3.68 4.29 -9.25
N TYR A 114 3.07 5.19 -10.04
CA TYR A 114 2.83 6.56 -9.57
C TYR A 114 1.70 6.62 -8.55
N TYR A 115 0.67 5.79 -8.71
CA TYR A 115 -0.36 5.59 -7.71
C TYR A 115 0.21 4.97 -6.43
N TYR A 116 1.15 4.03 -6.55
CA TYR A 116 1.92 3.50 -5.42
C TYR A 116 2.66 4.60 -4.66
N TYR A 117 3.41 5.47 -5.34
CA TYR A 117 4.10 6.61 -4.70
C TYR A 117 3.13 7.56 -3.98
N HIS A 118 1.99 7.85 -4.61
CA HIS A 118 0.96 8.68 -4.00
C HIS A 118 0.40 8.05 -2.71
N LEU A 119 0.02 6.78 -2.77
CA LEU A 119 -0.51 6.07 -1.60
C LEU A 119 0.53 5.87 -0.51
N MET A 120 1.80 5.64 -0.88
CA MET A 120 2.91 5.57 0.06
C MET A 120 2.99 6.84 0.92
N ALA A 121 3.10 8.01 0.29
CA ALA A 121 3.18 9.27 1.02
C ALA A 121 1.93 9.52 1.87
N LYS A 122 0.74 9.28 1.29
CA LYS A 122 -0.55 9.53 1.95
C LYS A 122 -0.77 8.63 3.16
N ALA A 123 -0.54 7.34 3.03
CA ALA A 123 -0.79 6.37 4.08
C ALA A 123 0.24 6.50 5.22
N LEU A 124 1.53 6.65 4.90
CA LEU A 124 2.58 6.83 5.91
C LEU A 124 2.36 8.11 6.70
N ARG A 125 1.96 9.20 6.03
CA ARG A 125 1.58 10.45 6.71
C ARG A 125 0.34 10.25 7.59
N ALA A 126 -0.73 9.67 7.07
CA ALA A 126 -1.98 9.48 7.82
C ALA A 126 -1.79 8.62 9.08
N GLN A 127 -0.89 7.62 9.02
CA GLN A 127 -0.50 6.81 10.15
C GLN A 127 0.65 7.41 10.98
N GLY A 128 1.15 8.60 10.69
CA GLY A 128 2.24 9.23 11.45
C GLY A 128 3.55 8.46 11.45
N VAL A 129 3.81 7.66 10.41
CA VAL A 129 5.04 6.86 10.28
C VAL A 129 6.20 7.78 9.89
N LYS A 130 7.22 7.86 10.76
CA LYS A 130 8.39 8.72 10.52
C LYS A 130 9.45 8.03 9.67
N GLN A 131 9.71 6.76 9.94
CA GLN A 131 10.69 5.92 9.28
C GLN A 131 10.11 4.51 9.11
N LEU A 132 10.65 3.75 8.17
CA LEU A 132 10.36 2.33 8.01
C LEU A 132 11.61 1.50 8.34
N ASP A 133 11.40 0.30 8.86
CA ASP A 133 12.46 -0.68 9.05
C ASP A 133 12.55 -1.57 7.82
N GLY A 134 13.66 -1.41 7.10
CA GLY A 134 13.99 -2.16 5.89
C GLY A 134 14.74 -3.47 6.16
N PRO A 135 14.99 -4.25 5.10
CA PRO A 135 15.79 -5.47 5.18
C PRO A 135 17.17 -5.22 5.79
N GLY A 136 17.66 -6.17 6.60
CA GLY A 136 18.98 -6.09 7.22
C GLY A 136 19.14 -4.98 8.27
N GLY A 137 18.04 -4.45 8.82
CA GLY A 137 18.07 -3.39 9.83
C GLY A 137 18.28 -1.99 9.24
N LYS A 138 18.13 -1.82 7.92
CA LYS A 138 18.21 -0.50 7.29
C LYS A 138 17.05 0.38 7.76
N THR A 139 17.33 1.48 8.43
CA THR A 139 16.32 2.53 8.66
C THR A 139 16.09 3.33 7.37
N ILE A 140 14.83 3.48 6.98
CA ILE A 140 14.44 4.13 5.72
C ILE A 140 13.80 5.48 6.00
N ASP A 141 14.45 6.54 5.53
CA ASP A 141 13.91 7.90 5.46
C ASP A 141 13.08 8.04 4.18
N TRP A 142 11.87 7.50 4.23
CA TRP A 142 10.98 7.40 3.08
C TRP A 142 10.61 8.77 2.50
N ARG A 143 10.56 9.83 3.31
CA ARG A 143 10.23 11.19 2.84
C ARG A 143 11.32 11.70 1.91
N ARG A 144 12.57 11.64 2.37
CA ARG A 144 13.74 12.08 1.61
C ARG A 144 13.94 11.23 0.36
N GLU A 145 13.90 9.90 0.51
CA GLU A 145 14.12 8.97 -0.61
C GLU A 145 13.02 9.12 -1.68
N LEU A 146 11.74 9.20 -1.28
CA LEU A 146 10.64 9.38 -2.22
C LEU A 146 10.70 10.73 -2.93
N ALA A 147 10.98 11.83 -2.22
CA ALA A 147 11.12 13.14 -2.86
C ALA A 147 12.25 13.15 -3.89
N ALA A 148 13.42 12.60 -3.55
CA ALA A 148 14.54 12.48 -4.47
C ALA A 148 14.19 11.66 -5.71
N LYS A 149 13.51 10.51 -5.53
CA LYS A 149 13.04 9.69 -6.65
C LYS A 149 12.08 10.48 -7.55
N LEU A 150 11.05 11.10 -6.98
CA LEU A 150 10.05 11.84 -7.76
C LEU A 150 10.70 12.98 -8.55
N ILE A 151 11.59 13.76 -7.94
CA ILE A 151 12.34 14.83 -8.65
C ILE A 151 13.17 14.23 -9.79
N SER A 152 13.84 13.11 -9.57
CA SER A 152 14.67 12.46 -10.60
C SER A 152 13.86 11.93 -11.80
N LEU A 153 12.58 11.63 -11.60
CA LEU A 153 11.66 11.14 -12.63
C LEU A 153 10.97 12.27 -13.42
N GLN A 154 11.16 13.53 -13.03
CA GLN A 154 10.50 14.66 -13.68
C GLN A 154 11.02 14.82 -15.11
N LYS A 155 10.09 14.96 -16.07
CA LYS A 155 10.42 15.27 -17.46
C LYS A 155 10.76 16.75 -17.64
N GLU A 156 11.36 17.10 -18.78
CA GLU A 156 11.73 18.48 -19.11
C GLU A 156 10.54 19.45 -19.11
N ASP A 157 9.35 18.98 -19.47
CA ASP A 157 8.10 19.76 -19.44
C ASP A 157 7.49 19.88 -18.03
N GLY A 158 8.17 19.34 -17.02
CA GLY A 158 7.75 19.34 -15.63
C GLY A 158 6.74 18.24 -15.27
N SER A 159 6.30 17.42 -16.25
CA SER A 159 5.34 16.34 -16.03
C SER A 159 6.00 15.04 -15.58
N TRP A 160 5.15 14.12 -15.11
CA TRP A 160 5.48 12.71 -14.94
C TRP A 160 4.60 11.88 -15.86
N GLN A 161 5.05 10.68 -16.19
CA GLN A 161 4.28 9.73 -16.98
C GLN A 161 4.88 8.34 -16.79
N ASN A 162 4.02 7.31 -16.76
CA ASN A 162 4.47 5.93 -16.80
C ASN A 162 4.52 5.43 -18.26
N PRO A 163 5.65 4.85 -18.71
CA PRO A 163 5.68 4.10 -19.97
C PRO A 163 4.63 2.98 -20.01
N THR A 164 4.36 2.35 -18.86
CA THR A 164 3.31 1.34 -18.70
C THR A 164 1.95 2.01 -18.50
N LYS A 165 1.10 1.94 -19.54
CA LYS A 165 -0.17 2.68 -19.61
C LYS A 165 -1.31 2.10 -18.75
N ARG A 166 -1.11 0.92 -18.15
CA ARG A 166 -2.14 0.27 -17.32
C ARG A 166 -2.51 1.19 -16.16
N TRP A 167 -3.79 1.14 -15.76
CA TRP A 167 -4.35 2.03 -14.72
C TRP A 167 -4.24 3.52 -15.05
N MET A 168 -4.31 3.84 -16.34
CA MET A 168 -4.29 5.21 -16.88
C MET A 168 -2.99 5.98 -16.58
N GLU A 169 -1.92 5.32 -16.14
CA GLU A 169 -0.67 6.02 -15.83
C GLU A 169 0.11 6.49 -17.08
N GLY A 170 -0.39 6.15 -18.26
CA GLY A 170 0.02 6.79 -19.51
C GLY A 170 -0.51 8.22 -19.68
N ASP A 171 -1.43 8.70 -18.84
CA ASP A 171 -1.88 10.08 -18.83
C ASP A 171 -0.96 10.94 -17.94
N PRO A 172 -0.23 11.92 -18.49
CA PRO A 172 0.66 12.77 -17.72
C PRO A 172 -0.09 13.69 -16.74
N ASN A 173 -1.36 14.03 -16.99
CA ASN A 173 -2.14 14.84 -16.05
C ASN A 173 -2.40 14.07 -14.75
N LEU A 174 -2.77 12.79 -14.87
CA LEU A 174 -3.06 11.93 -13.72
C LEU A 174 -1.81 11.67 -12.89
N THR A 175 -0.73 11.25 -13.53
CA THR A 175 0.53 10.92 -12.83
C THR A 175 1.19 12.16 -12.25
N THR A 176 1.14 13.31 -12.93
CA THR A 176 1.60 14.59 -12.38
C THR A 176 0.78 14.97 -11.14
N ALA A 177 -0.55 14.82 -11.17
CA ALA A 177 -1.38 15.10 -9.99
C ALA A 177 -1.02 14.18 -8.80
N TYR A 178 -0.80 12.89 -9.04
CA TYR A 178 -0.33 11.96 -8.01
C TYR A 178 1.00 12.39 -7.38
N VAL A 179 1.96 12.79 -8.20
CA VAL A 179 3.30 13.20 -7.76
C VAL A 179 3.25 14.49 -6.96
N LEU A 180 2.53 15.50 -7.45
CA LEU A 180 2.39 16.78 -6.74
C LEU A 180 1.70 16.61 -5.38
N MET A 181 0.68 15.76 -5.30
CA MET A 181 0.08 15.40 -4.01
C MET A 181 1.07 14.69 -3.09
N ALA A 182 1.86 13.74 -3.62
CA ALA A 182 2.87 13.04 -2.83
C ALA A 182 3.94 14.00 -2.28
N LEU A 183 4.46 14.92 -3.10
CA LEU A 183 5.42 15.94 -2.69
C LEU A 183 4.84 16.88 -1.62
N ALA A 184 3.60 17.34 -1.79
CA ALA A 184 2.92 18.15 -0.79
C ALA A 184 2.70 17.41 0.55
N LEU A 185 2.49 16.09 0.50
CA LEU A 185 2.38 15.24 1.69
C LEU A 185 3.74 14.91 2.32
N ILE A 186 4.85 15.09 1.61
CA ILE A 186 6.20 14.94 2.15
C ILE A 186 6.64 16.22 2.87
N GLU A 187 6.35 17.38 2.28
CA GLU A 187 6.85 18.68 2.75
C GLU A 187 6.21 19.17 4.05
N ARG A 188 4.91 18.95 4.23
CA ARG A 188 4.22 19.46 5.42
C ARG A 188 4.69 18.71 6.68
N ASP A 189 4.89 19.38 7.80
CA ASP A 189 5.05 18.72 9.11
C ASP A 189 3.70 18.42 9.78
#